data_AF-A0A1W9UR99-F1
#
_entry.id   AF-A0A1W9UR99-F1
#
_cell.length_a   1.000
_cell.length_b   1.000
_cell.length_c   1.000
_cell.angle_alpha   90.00
_cell.angle_beta   90.00
_cell.angle_gamma   90.00
#
_symmetry.space_group_name_H-M   'P 1'
#
loop_
_entity.id
_entity.type
_entity.pdbx_description
1 polymer ?
#
loop_
_entity_poly.entity_id
_entity_poly.type
_entity_poly.pdbx_seq_one_letter_code
_entity_poly.pdbx_strand_id
1 'polypeptide(L)'
;MKSFIDQVRVYGVRVAIDDFGTGYSNFDHISHLDVDYIKIDGGLIEQLNSSDRSKTIVEAIIHFAKELEIETIAEYVSDESLQLMVKEMGIDYSQGYFIGKPQSSATITIQRV
;
A
#
# COMPACT_ATOMS: atom_id res chain seq x y z
N MET A 1 1.47 18.09 8.62
CA MET A 1 1.71 17.09 7.55
C MET A 1 1.74 17.73 6.17
N LYS A 2 0.64 18.32 5.69
CA LYS A 2 0.57 18.95 4.36
C LYS A 2 1.74 19.89 4.03
N SER A 3 2.03 20.87 4.88
CA SER A 3 3.14 21.81 4.67
C SER A 3 4.51 21.14 4.55
N PHE A 4 4.73 19.99 5.21
CA PHE A 4 5.97 19.24 5.10
C PHE A 4 6.05 18.50 3.76
N ILE A 5 4.97 17.85 3.37
CA ILE A 5 4.84 17.18 2.06
C ILE A 5 5.07 18.18 0.93
N ASP A 6 4.40 19.33 0.97
CA ASP A 6 4.56 20.39 -0.04
C ASP A 6 6.02 20.86 -0.15
N GLN A 7 6.75 20.95 0.98
CA GLN A 7 8.17 21.36 1.00
C GLN A 7 9.10 20.31 0.40
N VAL A 8 8.91 19.02 0.73
CA VAL A 8 9.81 17.97 0.25
C VAL A 8 9.58 17.66 -1.24
N ARG A 9 8.34 17.80 -1.73
CA ARG A 9 8.00 17.58 -3.15
C ARG A 9 8.75 18.52 -4.10
N VAL A 10 9.16 19.72 -3.66
CA VAL A 10 10.00 20.63 -4.46
C VAL A 10 11.33 19.99 -4.87
N TYR A 11 11.79 18.97 -4.14
CA TYR A 11 13.01 18.22 -4.46
C TYR A 11 12.76 17.01 -5.38
N GLY A 12 11.55 16.82 -5.91
CA GLY A 12 11.20 15.71 -6.80
C GLY A 12 11.09 14.35 -6.08
N VAL A 13 10.88 14.35 -4.77
CA VAL A 13 10.65 13.11 -4.01
C VAL A 13 9.19 12.67 -4.12
N ARG A 14 8.98 11.35 -4.07
CA ARG A 14 7.66 10.75 -3.91
C ARG A 14 7.37 10.46 -2.44
N VAL A 15 6.10 10.52 -2.05
CA VAL A 15 5.63 10.36 -0.67
C VAL A 15 4.66 9.18 -0.58
N ALA A 16 4.88 8.33 0.41
CA ALA A 16 4.01 7.21 0.74
C ALA A 16 3.41 7.39 2.14
N ILE A 17 2.15 6.96 2.30
CA ILE A 17 1.53 6.77 3.61
C ILE A 17 1.72 5.31 4.03
N ASP A 18 2.31 5.10 5.20
CA ASP A 18 2.59 3.77 5.75
C ASP A 18 1.46 3.25 6.65
N ASP A 19 1.37 1.92 6.82
CA ASP A 19 0.41 1.23 7.71
C ASP A 19 -1.06 1.67 7.54
N PHE A 20 -1.49 1.97 6.31
CA PHE A 20 -2.86 2.42 6.05
C PHE A 20 -3.84 1.25 6.15
N GLY A 21 -4.92 1.47 6.90
CA GLY A 21 -5.88 0.45 7.31
C GLY A 21 -5.81 0.09 8.80
N THR A 22 -4.80 0.55 9.53
CA THR A 22 -4.74 0.42 11.00
C THR A 22 -5.57 1.49 11.71
N GLY A 23 -6.12 1.15 12.88
CA GLY A 23 -6.68 2.03 13.94
C GLY A 23 -7.43 3.32 13.52
N TYR A 24 -6.69 4.32 13.04
CA TYR A 24 -7.14 5.68 12.71
C TYR A 24 -6.84 6.08 11.25
N SER A 25 -7.17 5.22 10.30
CA SER A 25 -7.04 5.54 8.88
C SER A 25 -8.06 6.59 8.47
N ASN A 26 -7.61 7.85 8.40
CA ASN A 26 -8.47 8.98 8.10
C ASN A 26 -8.43 9.30 6.60
N PHE A 27 -9.37 8.72 5.86
CA PHE A 27 -9.58 8.97 4.43
C PHE A 27 -9.69 10.46 4.10
N ASP A 28 -10.40 11.23 4.92
CA ASP A 28 -10.52 12.68 4.75
C ASP A 28 -9.17 13.38 4.92
N HIS A 29 -8.33 12.95 5.85
CA HIS A 29 -7.01 13.55 5.97
C HIS A 29 -6.15 13.31 4.72
N ILE A 30 -6.15 12.06 4.21
CA ILE A 30 -5.34 11.68 3.06
C ILE A 30 -5.82 12.34 1.77
N SER A 31 -7.13 12.56 1.60
CA SER A 31 -7.68 13.20 0.39
C SER A 31 -7.21 14.66 0.20
N HIS A 32 -6.64 15.28 1.24
CA HIS A 32 -6.08 16.63 1.19
C HIS A 32 -4.55 16.66 1.07
N LEU A 33 -3.89 15.50 0.98
CA LEU A 33 -2.44 15.39 0.84
C LEU A 33 -2.07 14.97 -0.59
N ASP A 34 -1.03 15.58 -1.14
CA ASP A 34 -0.46 15.21 -2.44
C ASP A 34 0.57 14.09 -2.23
N VAL A 35 0.07 12.85 -2.16
CA VAL A 35 0.86 11.63 -1.94
C VAL A 35 0.82 10.72 -3.16
N ASP A 36 1.89 9.97 -3.37
CA ASP A 36 2.04 9.11 -4.54
C ASP A 36 1.64 7.66 -4.24
N TYR A 37 1.77 7.24 -2.97
CA TYR A 37 1.55 5.85 -2.55
C TYR A 37 0.74 5.73 -1.26
N ILE A 38 -0.08 4.69 -1.19
CA ILE A 38 -0.63 4.14 0.06
C ILE A 38 -0.11 2.71 0.24
N LYS A 39 0.53 2.45 1.37
CA LYS A 39 0.92 1.10 1.80
C LYS A 39 -0.19 0.54 2.68
N ILE A 40 -0.81 -0.53 2.22
CA ILE A 40 -1.91 -1.22 2.91
C ILE A 40 -1.30 -2.14 3.96
N ASP A 41 -1.69 -1.92 5.21
CA ASP A 41 -1.17 -2.63 6.37
C ASP A 41 -1.16 -4.16 6.20
N GLY A 42 -0.05 -4.76 6.58
CA GLY A 42 0.15 -6.21 6.49
C GLY A 42 -0.91 -7.03 7.22
N GLY A 43 -1.43 -6.54 8.35
CA GLY A 43 -2.48 -7.23 9.10
C GLY A 43 -3.79 -7.37 8.33
N LEU A 44 -4.10 -6.43 7.42
CA LEU A 44 -5.23 -6.57 6.49
C LEU A 44 -4.91 -7.52 5.35
N ILE A 45 -3.71 -7.41 4.76
CA ILE A 45 -3.28 -8.23 3.62
C ILE A 45 -3.18 -9.72 3.99
N GLU A 46 -2.55 -10.05 5.12
CA GLU A 46 -2.40 -11.44 5.58
C GLU A 46 -3.74 -12.14 5.83
N GLN A 47 -4.79 -11.36 6.11
CA GLN A 47 -6.13 -11.88 6.40
C GLN A 47 -7.05 -11.97 5.18
N LEU A 48 -6.58 -11.63 3.98
CA LEU A 48 -7.41 -11.65 2.77
C LEU A 48 -8.03 -13.02 2.49
N ASN A 49 -7.33 -14.12 2.80
CA ASN A 49 -7.85 -15.47 2.59
C ASN A 49 -8.97 -15.87 3.57
N SER A 50 -8.99 -15.29 4.78
CA SER A 50 -9.80 -15.80 5.90
C SER A 50 -10.83 -14.83 6.45
N SER A 51 -10.81 -13.57 6.02
CA SER A 51 -11.63 -12.50 6.58
C SER A 51 -12.30 -11.67 5.49
N ASP A 52 -13.60 -11.88 5.29
CA ASP A 52 -14.39 -11.05 4.37
C ASP A 52 -14.40 -9.58 4.80
N ARG A 53 -14.29 -9.31 6.12
CA ARG A 53 -14.10 -7.95 6.63
C ARG A 53 -12.82 -7.33 6.09
N SER A 54 -11.71 -8.06 6.11
CA SER A 54 -10.42 -7.55 5.63
C SER A 54 -10.49 -7.31 4.12
N LYS A 55 -11.11 -8.22 3.35
CA LYS A 55 -11.37 -8.00 1.92
C LYS A 55 -12.15 -6.71 1.66
N THR A 56 -13.29 -6.52 2.33
CA THR A 56 -14.11 -5.31 2.15
C THR A 56 -13.35 -4.03 2.49
N ILE A 57 -12.54 -4.04 3.55
CA ILE A 57 -11.72 -2.88 3.92
C ILE A 57 -10.67 -2.60 2.83
N VAL A 58 -9.95 -3.63 2.38
CA VAL A 58 -8.92 -3.48 1.34
C VAL A 58 -9.53 -3.01 0.02
N GLU A 59 -10.69 -3.53 -0.39
CA GLU A 59 -11.44 -3.05 -1.56
C GLU A 59 -11.81 -1.57 -1.45
N ALA A 60 -12.25 -1.11 -0.28
CA ALA A 60 -12.56 0.29 -0.04
C ALA A 60 -11.31 1.18 -0.13
N ILE A 61 -10.16 0.71 0.39
CA ILE A 61 -8.87 1.42 0.29
C ILE A 61 -8.44 1.52 -1.18
N ILE A 62 -8.50 0.42 -1.94
CA ILE A 62 -8.14 0.40 -3.36
C ILE A 62 -9.03 1.36 -4.15
N HIS A 63 -10.35 1.32 -3.93
CA HIS A 63 -11.27 2.20 -4.62
C HIS A 63 -10.98 3.67 -4.30
N PHE A 64 -10.78 4.01 -3.03
CA PHE A 64 -10.42 5.35 -2.62
C PHE A 64 -9.11 5.84 -3.26
N ALA A 65 -8.06 5.02 -3.22
CA ALA A 65 -6.77 5.37 -3.80
C ALA A 65 -6.89 5.62 -5.31
N LYS A 66 -7.66 4.77 -6.00
CA LYS A 66 -7.93 4.90 -7.43
C LYS A 66 -8.63 6.21 -7.79
N GLU A 67 -9.66 6.61 -7.03
CA GLU A 67 -10.37 7.89 -7.28
C GLU A 67 -9.49 9.12 -7.07
N LEU A 68 -8.42 8.99 -6.28
CA LEU A 68 -7.44 10.05 -6.03
C LEU A 68 -6.16 9.91 -6.88
N GLU A 69 -6.11 8.94 -7.79
CA GLU A 69 -4.93 8.63 -8.61
C GLU A 69 -3.67 8.30 -7.79
N ILE A 70 -3.85 7.67 -6.62
CA ILE A 70 -2.78 7.22 -5.73
C ILE A 70 -2.50 5.74 -5.99
N GLU A 71 -1.22 5.37 -6.17
CA GLU A 71 -0.83 3.97 -6.36
C GLU A 71 -0.84 3.21 -5.00
N THR A 72 -1.18 1.93 -5.03
CA THR A 72 -1.30 1.09 -3.82
C THR A 72 -0.19 0.06 -3.70
N ILE A 73 0.24 -0.22 -2.47
CA ILE A 73 1.26 -1.22 -2.15
C ILE A 73 0.69 -2.17 -1.10
N ALA A 74 0.59 -3.47 -1.41
CA ALA A 74 0.29 -4.50 -0.42
C ALA A 74 1.54 -4.86 0.37
N GLU A 75 1.48 -4.77 1.69
CA GLU A 75 2.57 -5.22 2.55
C GLU A 75 2.40 -6.67 3.04
N TYR A 76 3.51 -7.26 3.52
CA TYR A 76 3.56 -8.60 4.12
C TYR A 76 3.04 -9.75 3.22
N VAL A 77 3.12 -9.60 1.89
CA VAL A 77 2.79 -10.69 0.95
C VAL A 77 3.76 -11.86 1.15
N SER A 78 3.29 -12.94 1.77
CA SER A 78 4.13 -14.02 2.32
C SER A 78 4.09 -15.32 1.52
N ASP A 79 3.10 -15.50 0.64
CA ASP A 79 2.97 -16.65 -0.25
C ASP A 79 2.33 -16.32 -1.61
N GLU A 80 2.32 -17.32 -2.50
CA GLU A 80 1.78 -17.21 -3.86
C GLU A 80 0.26 -16.97 -3.87
N SER A 81 -0.48 -17.54 -2.91
CA SER A 81 -1.94 -17.37 -2.84
C SER A 81 -2.30 -15.92 -2.52
N LEU A 82 -1.60 -15.31 -1.57
CA LEU A 82 -1.76 -13.89 -1.26
C LEU A 82 -1.36 -13.02 -2.46
N GLN A 83 -0.25 -13.33 -3.14
CA GLN A 83 0.16 -12.58 -4.34
C GLN A 83 -0.90 -12.62 -5.44
N LEU A 84 -1.53 -13.78 -5.67
CA LEU A 84 -2.62 -13.92 -6.64
C LEU A 84 -3.83 -13.05 -6.25
N MET A 85 -4.25 -13.07 -4.98
CA MET A 85 -5.34 -12.22 -4.52
C MET A 85 -5.04 -10.73 -4.66
N VAL A 86 -3.85 -10.29 -4.23
CA VAL A 86 -3.39 -8.90 -4.36
C VAL A 86 -3.47 -8.44 -5.81
N LYS A 87 -3.09 -9.30 -6.75
CA LYS A 87 -3.21 -9.05 -8.20
C LYS A 87 -4.64 -8.96 -8.68
N GLU A 88 -5.49 -9.90 -8.29
CA GLU A 88 -6.90 -9.93 -8.69
C GLU A 88 -7.68 -8.72 -8.16
N MET A 89 -7.32 -8.23 -6.96
CA MET A 89 -7.90 -7.02 -6.37
C MET A 89 -7.43 -5.72 -7.05
N GLY A 90 -6.39 -5.78 -7.89
CA GLY A 90 -5.89 -4.64 -8.65
C GLY A 90 -4.97 -3.71 -7.86
N ILE A 91 -4.24 -4.23 -6.87
CA ILE A 91 -3.20 -3.49 -6.16
C ILE A 91 -1.98 -3.31 -7.06
N ASP A 92 -1.33 -2.14 -7.05
CA ASP A 92 -0.27 -1.79 -8.01
C ASP A 92 1.08 -2.47 -7.72
N TYR A 93 1.46 -2.58 -6.44
CA TYR A 93 2.75 -3.13 -6.01
C TYR A 93 2.60 -4.11 -4.84
N SER A 94 3.53 -5.05 -4.74
CA SER A 94 3.62 -6.00 -3.61
C SER A 94 4.95 -5.89 -2.89
N GLN A 95 4.91 -5.99 -1.57
CA GLN A 95 6.06 -6.13 -0.69
C GLN A 95 5.82 -7.30 0.27
N GLY A 96 6.81 -8.19 0.43
CA GLY A 96 6.74 -9.23 1.44
C GLY A 96 7.73 -10.38 1.16
N TYR A 97 7.75 -11.36 2.07
CA TYR A 97 8.72 -12.46 2.02
C TYR A 97 8.57 -13.39 0.82
N PHE A 98 7.39 -13.41 0.18
CA PHE A 98 7.21 -14.10 -1.09
C PHE A 98 8.03 -13.45 -2.21
N ILE A 99 8.09 -12.11 -2.22
CA ILE A 99 8.82 -11.31 -3.20
C ILE A 99 10.32 -11.34 -2.89
N GLY A 100 10.66 -11.13 -1.62
CA GLY A 100 12.04 -11.14 -1.15
C GLY A 100 12.15 -10.75 0.33
N LYS A 101 13.06 -11.42 1.04
CA LYS A 101 13.39 -11.03 2.42
C LYS A 101 14.28 -9.79 2.44
N PRO A 102 14.25 -8.97 3.50
CA PRO A 102 15.23 -7.91 3.71
C PRO A 102 16.65 -8.44 3.61
N GLN A 103 17.49 -7.77 2.83
CA GLN A 103 18.88 -8.16 2.57
C GLN A 103 19.79 -6.94 2.73
N SER A 104 21.05 -7.16 3.10
CA SER A 104 22.06 -6.10 3.20
C SER A 104 22.55 -5.55 1.85
N SER A 105 22.13 -6.17 0.74
CA SER A 105 22.54 -5.82 -0.62
C SER A 105 21.85 -4.54 -1.10
N ALA A 106 22.58 -3.74 -1.90
CA ALA A 106 22.08 -2.51 -2.50
C ALA A 106 21.17 -2.74 -3.73
N THR A 107 21.03 -3.98 -4.22
CA THR A 107 20.22 -4.31 -5.39
C THR A 107 18.90 -4.94 -4.95
N ILE A 108 17.80 -4.23 -5.20
CA ILE A 108 16.43 -4.67 -4.92
C ILE A 108 15.65 -4.63 -6.24
N THR A 109 14.87 -5.66 -6.52
CA THR A 109 13.90 -5.65 -7.62
C THR A 109 12.57 -5.12 -7.10
N ILE A 110 12.08 -4.03 -7.68
CA ILE A 110 10.72 -3.55 -7.46
C ILE A 110 9.82 -4.31 -8.42
N GLN A 111 8.85 -5.07 -7.90
CA GLN A 111 7.84 -5.73 -8.71
C GLN A 111 6.54 -4.92 -8.69
N ARG A 112 6.12 -4.49 -9.89
CA ARG A 112 4.71 -4.16 -10.14
C ARG A 112 3.95 -5.48 -10.24
N VAL A 113 2.75 -5.52 -9.67
CA VAL A 113 1.89 -6.72 -9.60
C VAL A 113 1.41 -7.16 -10.98
#